data_AF-A0A5C8LRL9-F1
#
_entry.id   AF-A0A5C8LRL9-F1
#
_cell.length_a   1.000
_cell.length_b   1.000
_cell.length_c   1.000
_cell.angle_alpha   90.00
_cell.angle_beta   90.00
_cell.angle_gamma   90.00
#
_symmetry.space_group_name_H-M   'P 1'
#
loop_
_entity.id
_entity.type
_entity.pdbx_description
1 polymer ?
#
loop_
_entity_poly.entity_id
_entity_poly.type
_entity_poly.pdbx_seq_one_letter_code
_entity_poly.pdbx_strand_id
1 'polypeptide(L)'
;MNSPDEIYMFVATEVIDNGDHIAIKTSSGRYFQLPKDIFSTIKKYVSSDGVVSKEIPEKYLAKLIDLGVFYKQGVQQGSADEFNHTSSLIPVVKGRPLEFLVNVFSNLLKFKIATLYVIFVTVLFIATVDFQKLMATHSATLHMGYDVLLMIIVYIFFSGVTHELGHSSAFYKYTGKKAEIGVCFNYCFPSFYSDVRDAALLSRKSERVSILIAGVYFQILLFPVLAIPFYLLGGDRNLLLLSYMLLIQAFFNLIPFLRSDGYWLCKELFFTKGSKNTFYLVVIKVFFFFGLSYLLFVCYLAVRDFYNNIYLQGMLPWEQPAFDFFRQFLVSIYLLVGFNKLISWAKS
;
A
#
# COMPACT_ATOMS: atom_id res chain seq x y z
N MET A 1 32.01 26.15 8.89
CA MET A 1 33.35 25.53 8.98
C MET A 1 33.30 24.49 10.08
N ASN A 2 33.28 23.21 9.71
CA ASN A 2 33.14 22.09 10.65
C ASN A 2 34.36 22.00 11.57
N SER A 3 34.12 21.59 12.82
CA SER A 3 35.16 21.33 13.83
C SER A 3 36.20 20.33 13.28
N PRO A 4 37.52 20.56 13.49
CA PRO A 4 38.59 19.80 12.86
C PRO A 4 38.72 18.32 13.24
N ASP A 5 37.85 17.74 14.07
CA ASP A 5 38.00 16.37 14.57
C ASP A 5 36.92 15.37 14.10
N GLU A 6 36.04 15.75 13.18
CA GLU A 6 34.98 14.86 12.70
C GLU A 6 35.35 14.15 11.39
N ILE A 7 35.49 12.83 11.44
CA ILE A 7 35.72 11.98 10.26
C ILE A 7 34.40 11.34 9.84
N TYR A 8 34.05 11.47 8.56
CA TYR A 8 32.84 10.89 7.97
C TYR A 8 33.20 9.75 7.02
N MET A 9 32.36 8.71 6.98
CA MET A 9 32.54 7.51 6.15
C MET A 9 31.40 7.41 5.13
N PHE A 10 31.74 7.22 3.87
CA PHE A 10 30.82 6.92 2.78
C PHE A 10 30.48 5.43 2.77
N VAL A 11 29.19 5.10 2.78
CA VAL A 11 28.75 3.71 2.66
C VAL A 11 27.92 3.51 1.42
N ALA A 12 28.59 3.04 0.36
CA ALA A 12 27.91 2.46 -0.78
C ALA A 12 28.37 1.01 -0.95
N THR A 13 27.46 0.08 -0.71
CA THR A 13 27.68 -1.36 -0.98
C THR A 13 27.38 -1.72 -2.42
N GLU A 14 26.55 -0.93 -3.11
CA GLU A 14 26.20 -1.11 -4.51
C GLU A 14 25.89 0.26 -5.14
N VAL A 15 26.23 0.42 -6.42
CA VAL A 15 26.02 1.67 -7.17
C VAL A 15 25.38 1.32 -8.51
N ILE A 16 24.19 1.86 -8.77
CA ILE A 16 23.41 1.64 -10.00
C ILE A 16 23.31 2.96 -10.75
N ASP A 17 23.76 2.99 -12.00
CA ASP A 17 23.64 4.16 -12.89
C ASP A 17 22.27 4.17 -13.58
N ASN A 18 21.48 5.22 -13.34
CA ASN A 18 20.14 5.42 -13.89
C ASN A 18 20.06 6.58 -14.89
N GLY A 19 21.16 6.99 -15.52
CA GLY A 19 21.17 8.04 -16.53
C GLY A 19 21.47 9.42 -15.93
N ASP A 20 20.49 10.16 -15.42
CA ASP A 20 20.72 11.49 -14.81
C ASP A 20 21.08 11.41 -13.31
N HIS A 21 20.80 10.27 -12.68
CA HIS A 21 20.97 10.04 -11.25
C HIS A 21 21.68 8.70 -11.03
N ILE A 22 22.38 8.59 -9.91
CA ILE A 22 23.02 7.36 -9.44
C ILE A 22 22.31 6.91 -8.16
N ALA A 23 21.86 5.66 -8.14
CA ALA A 23 21.31 5.05 -6.94
C ALA A 23 22.43 4.34 -6.17
N ILE A 24 22.57 4.66 -4.88
CA ILE A 24 23.56 4.06 -3.98
C ILE A 24 22.88 3.25 -2.90
N LYS A 25 23.41 2.07 -2.59
CA LYS A 25 22.92 1.21 -1.51
C LYS A 25 23.70 1.42 -0.23
N THR A 26 23.05 1.89 0.83
CA THR A 26 23.68 2.09 2.14
C THR A 26 23.93 0.75 2.85
N SER A 27 24.73 0.74 3.92
CA SER A 27 24.93 -0.44 4.79
C SER A 27 23.63 -0.97 5.39
N SER A 28 22.64 -0.10 5.59
CA SER A 28 21.29 -0.47 6.02
C SER A 28 20.46 -1.16 4.93
N GLY A 29 21.01 -1.37 3.74
CA GLY A 29 20.35 -2.07 2.63
C GLY A 29 19.31 -1.23 1.87
N ARG A 30 19.20 0.07 2.15
CA ARG A 30 18.32 1.03 1.46
C ARG A 30 19.03 1.69 0.30
N TYR A 31 18.28 2.08 -0.73
CA TYR A 31 18.84 2.80 -1.85
C TYR A 31 18.50 4.30 -1.79
N PHE A 32 19.44 5.15 -2.20
CA PHE A 32 19.24 6.60 -2.29
C PHE A 32 19.67 7.10 -3.66
N GLN A 33 18.88 7.99 -4.26
CA GLN A 33 19.22 8.65 -5.52
C GLN A 33 20.04 9.91 -5.25
N LEU A 34 21.19 9.99 -5.90
CA LEU A 34 22.03 11.18 -5.96
C LEU A 34 22.11 11.66 -7.41
N PRO A 35 21.92 12.97 -7.68
CA PRO A 35 22.27 13.56 -8.97
C PRO A 35 23.71 13.20 -9.38
N LYS A 36 23.95 12.90 -10.67
CA LYS A 36 25.26 12.42 -11.14
C LYS A 36 26.40 13.40 -10.89
N ASP A 37 26.13 14.69 -11.04
CA ASP A 37 27.02 15.79 -10.68
C ASP A 37 27.41 15.74 -9.20
N ILE A 38 26.44 15.52 -8.31
CA ILE A 38 26.69 15.40 -6.86
C ILE A 38 27.45 14.13 -6.55
N PHE A 39 27.07 12.98 -7.11
CA PHE A 39 27.75 11.71 -6.87
C PHE A 39 29.20 11.73 -7.39
N SER A 40 29.44 12.25 -8.60
CA SER A 40 30.79 12.37 -9.15
C SER A 40 31.65 13.34 -8.36
N THR A 41 31.06 14.42 -7.83
CA THR A 41 31.73 15.34 -6.91
C THR A 41 32.09 14.63 -5.61
N ILE A 42 31.14 13.94 -4.97
CA ILE A 42 31.39 13.15 -3.76
C ILE A 42 32.51 12.13 -3.99
N LYS A 43 32.49 11.40 -5.11
CA LYS A 43 33.50 10.38 -5.43
C LYS A 43 34.92 10.95 -5.57
N LYS A 44 35.07 12.23 -5.95
CA LYS A 44 36.38 12.92 -5.94
C LYS A 44 36.90 13.16 -4.52
N TYR A 45 35.99 13.33 -3.57
CA TYR A 45 36.28 13.65 -2.18
C TYR A 45 36.27 12.43 -1.26
N VAL A 46 35.99 11.23 -1.78
CA VAL A 46 36.00 9.97 -1.03
C VAL A 46 37.25 9.18 -1.38
N SER A 47 38.04 8.84 -0.36
CA SER A 47 39.22 7.99 -0.49
C SER A 47 38.84 6.54 -0.83
N SER A 48 39.82 5.73 -1.26
CA SER A 48 39.64 4.29 -1.54
C SER A 48 39.00 3.53 -0.37
N ASP A 49 39.25 3.99 0.86
CA ASP A 49 38.83 3.33 2.09
C ASP A 49 37.45 3.84 2.57
N GLY A 50 36.78 4.68 1.78
CA GLY A 50 35.47 5.24 2.08
C GLY A 50 35.51 6.48 2.97
N VAL A 51 36.68 6.94 3.42
CA VAL A 51 36.81 8.14 4.25
C VAL A 51 36.58 9.40 3.40
N VAL A 52 35.71 10.26 3.89
CA VAL A 52 35.31 11.52 3.24
C VAL A 52 36.30 12.63 3.61
N SER A 53 36.88 13.28 2.60
CA SER A 53 37.73 14.46 2.78
C SER A 53 36.91 15.68 3.23
N LYS A 54 37.53 16.54 4.05
CA LYS A 54 36.89 17.70 4.71
C LYS A 54 36.39 18.81 3.77
N GLU A 55 36.50 18.64 2.45
CA GLU A 55 36.18 19.65 1.45
C GLU A 55 34.73 19.61 0.94
N ILE A 56 33.90 18.65 1.40
CA ILE A 56 32.47 18.66 1.04
C ILE A 56 31.77 19.86 1.71
N PRO A 57 31.08 20.73 0.96
CA PRO A 57 30.37 21.87 1.55
C PRO A 57 29.32 21.40 2.57
N GLU A 58 29.27 22.02 3.76
CA GLU A 58 28.39 21.68 4.89
C GLU A 58 26.92 21.49 4.51
N LYS A 59 26.43 22.30 3.56
CA LYS A 59 25.06 22.23 3.03
C LYS A 59 24.72 20.86 2.42
N TYR A 60 25.68 20.22 1.77
CA TYR A 60 25.50 18.88 1.20
C TYR A 60 25.71 17.80 2.25
N LEU A 61 26.67 18.00 3.16
CA LEU A 61 26.99 17.03 4.20
C LEU A 61 25.79 16.77 5.12
N ALA A 62 25.15 17.83 5.63
CA ALA A 62 23.96 17.68 6.49
C ALA A 62 22.83 16.90 5.80
N LYS A 63 22.55 17.24 4.53
CA LYS A 63 21.51 16.55 3.75
C LYS A 63 21.87 15.08 3.46
N LEU A 64 23.15 14.76 3.29
CA LEU A 64 23.61 13.40 3.01
C LEU A 64 23.70 12.54 4.28
N ILE A 65 23.94 13.17 5.45
CA ILE A 65 23.80 12.55 6.77
C ILE A 65 22.32 12.26 7.05
N ASP A 66 21.41 13.22 6.80
CA ASP A 66 19.96 13.02 6.93
C ASP A 66 19.46 11.86 6.04
N LEU A 67 20.05 11.71 4.85
CA LEU A 67 19.77 10.61 3.93
C LEU A 67 20.50 9.31 4.29
N GLY A 68 21.29 9.25 5.37
CA GLY A 68 22.01 8.06 5.79
C GLY A 68 23.11 7.58 4.83
N VAL A 69 23.57 8.46 3.93
CA VAL A 69 24.63 8.18 2.94
C VAL A 69 26.02 8.29 3.57
N PHE A 70 26.17 9.22 4.52
CA PHE A 70 27.37 9.39 5.34
C PHE A 70 27.05 9.15 6.81
N TYR A 71 28.04 8.67 7.55
CA TYR A 71 27.98 8.60 9.02
C TYR A 71 29.29 9.06 9.65
N LYS A 72 29.22 9.54 10.89
CA LYS A 72 30.38 9.96 11.66
C LYS A 72 31.10 8.72 12.23
N GLN A 73 32.39 8.60 11.95
CA GLN A 73 33.23 7.50 12.41
C GLN A 73 33.33 7.53 13.95
N GLY A 74 33.12 6.38 14.61
CA GLY A 74 33.15 6.26 16.07
C GLY A 74 31.78 6.24 16.76
N VAL A 75 30.68 6.49 16.03
CA VAL A 75 29.33 6.18 16.51
C VAL A 75 29.12 4.67 16.25
N GLN A 76 28.93 3.88 17.32
CA GLN A 76 28.54 2.47 17.19
C GLN A 76 27.30 2.38 16.28
N GLN A 77 27.14 1.26 15.56
CA GLN A 77 25.95 0.93 14.75
C GLN A 77 24.68 0.88 15.64
N GLY A 78 24.24 2.02 16.15
CA GLY A 78 22.93 2.25 16.69
C GLY A 78 22.03 2.48 15.49
N SER A 79 21.40 1.39 15.04
CA SER A 79 20.17 1.38 14.27
C SER A 79 19.82 2.68 13.54
N ALA A 80 20.18 2.77 12.25
CA ALA A 80 19.58 3.73 11.31
C ALA A 80 18.04 3.54 11.13
N ASP A 81 17.39 2.81 12.04
CA ASP A 81 15.95 2.64 12.17
C ASP A 81 15.28 3.84 12.86
N GLU A 82 15.98 4.63 13.69
CA GLU A 82 15.35 5.71 14.48
C GLU A 82 15.00 6.98 13.70
N PHE A 83 15.58 7.21 12.52
CA PHE A 83 15.37 8.44 11.75
C PHE A 83 14.33 8.34 10.61
N ASN A 84 13.33 7.47 10.76
CA ASN A 84 12.17 7.43 9.86
C ASN A 84 10.89 7.96 10.51
N HIS A 85 10.92 9.21 10.98
CA HIS A 85 9.68 9.96 11.23
C HIS A 85 9.02 10.31 9.89
N THR A 86 8.34 9.34 9.25
CA THR A 86 7.20 9.60 8.34
C THR A 86 6.45 8.31 7.96
N SER A 87 6.27 7.37 8.88
CA SER A 87 5.19 6.40 8.73
C SER A 87 4.43 6.28 10.02
N SER A 88 3.14 6.61 9.95
CA SER A 88 2.11 6.26 10.93
C SER A 88 1.88 4.74 11.02
N LEU A 89 2.93 3.94 10.81
CA LEU A 89 2.93 2.49 10.70
C LEU A 89 3.88 1.97 11.78
N ILE A 90 3.32 1.30 12.78
CA ILE A 90 4.08 0.59 13.80
C ILE A 90 4.25 -0.85 13.31
N PRO A 91 5.46 -1.27 12.87
CA PRO A 91 5.66 -2.63 12.36
C PRO A 91 5.59 -3.63 13.52
N VAL A 92 4.78 -4.68 13.35
CA VAL A 92 4.55 -5.73 14.35
C VAL A 92 5.42 -6.95 14.05
N VAL A 93 5.55 -7.31 12.77
CA VAL A 93 6.39 -8.43 12.31
C VAL A 93 7.27 -7.91 11.18
N LYS A 94 8.59 -7.99 11.38
CA LYS A 94 9.61 -7.74 10.34
C LYS A 94 10.21 -9.08 9.91
N GLY A 95 10.18 -9.40 8.62
CA GLY A 95 10.80 -10.61 8.10
C GLY A 95 10.61 -10.81 6.60
N ARG A 96 11.20 -11.88 6.08
CA ARG A 96 10.99 -12.33 4.70
C ARG A 96 10.39 -13.75 4.65
N PRO A 97 9.26 -14.03 5.32
CA PRO A 97 8.72 -15.39 5.39
C PRO A 97 8.18 -15.89 4.04
N LEU A 98 7.94 -15.01 3.06
CA LEU A 98 7.26 -15.33 1.81
C LEU A 98 8.15 -15.19 0.56
N GLU A 99 9.48 -15.23 0.70
CA GLU A 99 10.40 -15.06 -0.43
C GLU A 99 10.16 -16.04 -1.59
N PHE A 100 9.73 -17.26 -1.29
CA PHE A 100 9.41 -18.26 -2.31
C PHE A 100 8.20 -17.84 -3.17
N LEU A 101 7.17 -17.24 -2.55
CA LEU A 101 5.97 -16.79 -3.25
C LEU A 101 6.25 -15.60 -4.18
N VAL A 102 7.21 -14.73 -3.82
CA VAL A 102 7.65 -13.62 -4.68
C VAL A 102 8.14 -14.13 -6.04
N ASN A 103 8.83 -15.27 -6.08
CA ASN A 103 9.29 -15.86 -7.34
C ASN A 103 8.11 -16.38 -8.18
N VAL A 104 7.15 -17.06 -7.56
CA VAL A 104 5.94 -17.56 -8.24
C VAL A 104 5.14 -16.40 -8.83
N PHE A 105 4.85 -15.38 -8.03
CA PHE A 105 4.10 -14.20 -8.45
C PHE A 105 4.85 -13.40 -9.53
N SER A 106 6.17 -13.22 -9.41
CA SER A 106 6.95 -12.52 -10.45
C SER A 106 6.92 -13.23 -11.80
N ASN A 107 6.79 -14.56 -11.82
CA ASN A 107 6.60 -15.32 -13.04
C ASN A 107 5.18 -15.14 -13.61
N LEU A 108 4.14 -15.05 -12.77
CA LEU A 108 2.78 -14.73 -13.22
C LEU A 108 2.72 -13.39 -13.99
N LEU A 109 3.51 -12.39 -13.57
CA LEU A 109 3.65 -11.11 -14.30
C LEU A 109 4.28 -11.23 -15.69
N LYS A 110 4.82 -12.39 -16.08
CA LYS A 110 5.35 -12.65 -17.44
C LYS A 110 4.27 -13.24 -18.35
N PHE A 111 3.27 -13.91 -17.81
CA PHE A 111 2.22 -14.60 -18.57
C PHE A 111 1.07 -13.66 -18.93
N LYS A 112 1.27 -12.82 -19.95
CA LYS A 112 0.22 -11.90 -20.45
C LYS A 112 -1.09 -12.61 -20.82
N ILE A 113 -1.02 -13.86 -21.29
CA ILE A 113 -2.19 -14.67 -21.65
C ILE A 113 -3.00 -15.07 -20.41
N ALA A 114 -2.34 -15.44 -19.30
CA ALA A 114 -3.02 -15.77 -18.05
C ALA A 114 -3.76 -14.55 -17.49
N THR A 115 -3.17 -13.36 -17.61
CA THR A 115 -3.85 -12.10 -17.29
C THR A 115 -5.12 -11.90 -18.11
N LEU A 116 -5.04 -12.05 -19.44
CA LEU A 116 -6.18 -11.86 -20.33
C LEU A 116 -7.29 -12.87 -20.05
N TYR A 117 -6.93 -14.12 -19.77
CA TYR A 117 -7.87 -15.16 -19.37
C TYR A 117 -8.58 -14.81 -18.06
N VAL A 118 -7.85 -14.36 -17.04
CA VAL A 118 -8.49 -13.97 -15.77
C VAL A 118 -9.41 -12.76 -15.96
N ILE A 119 -9.00 -11.75 -16.72
CA ILE A 119 -9.86 -10.61 -17.04
C ILE A 119 -11.13 -11.09 -17.75
N PHE A 120 -11.00 -11.99 -18.73
CA PHE A 120 -12.13 -12.56 -19.43
C PHE A 120 -13.09 -13.30 -18.48
N VAL A 121 -12.58 -14.14 -17.58
CA VAL A 121 -13.38 -14.85 -16.57
C VAL A 121 -14.07 -13.86 -15.62
N THR A 122 -13.37 -12.81 -15.17
CA THR A 122 -13.94 -11.77 -14.31
C THR A 122 -15.05 -11.00 -15.03
N VAL A 123 -14.88 -10.65 -16.30
CA VAL A 123 -15.91 -9.96 -17.10
C VAL A 123 -17.12 -10.87 -17.33
N LEU A 124 -16.91 -12.14 -17.69
CA LEU A 124 -18.00 -13.10 -17.84
C LEU A 124 -18.76 -13.32 -16.54
N PHE A 125 -18.05 -13.41 -15.41
CA PHE A 125 -18.69 -13.47 -14.10
C PHE A 125 -19.59 -12.25 -13.88
N ILE A 126 -19.05 -11.03 -14.02
CA ILE A 126 -19.81 -9.80 -13.78
C ILE A 126 -21.03 -9.74 -14.71
N ALA A 127 -20.89 -10.21 -15.95
CA ALA A 127 -21.97 -10.22 -16.93
C ALA A 127 -23.06 -11.28 -16.66
N THR A 128 -22.74 -12.36 -15.96
CA THR A 128 -23.66 -13.48 -15.71
C THR A 128 -24.28 -13.45 -14.32
N VAL A 129 -23.76 -12.62 -13.40
CA VAL A 129 -24.38 -12.50 -12.08
C VAL A 129 -25.68 -11.70 -12.15
N ASP A 130 -26.71 -12.32 -11.59
CA ASP A 130 -27.99 -11.71 -11.27
C ASP A 130 -27.83 -10.76 -10.06
N PHE A 131 -27.63 -9.47 -10.36
CA PHE A 131 -27.54 -8.42 -9.34
C PHE A 131 -28.81 -8.30 -8.47
N GLN A 132 -29.98 -8.71 -8.97
CA GLN A 132 -31.22 -8.66 -8.19
C GLN A 132 -31.23 -9.73 -7.09
N LYS A 133 -30.79 -10.95 -7.42
CA LYS A 133 -30.59 -12.01 -6.41
C LYS A 133 -29.53 -11.63 -5.39
N LEU A 134 -28.46 -10.96 -5.82
CA LEU A 134 -27.42 -10.48 -4.91
C LEU A 134 -27.96 -9.44 -3.92
N MET A 135 -28.74 -8.45 -4.39
CA MET A 135 -29.33 -7.42 -3.52
C MET A 135 -30.42 -7.98 -2.60
N ALA A 136 -31.23 -8.94 -3.07
CA ALA A 136 -32.20 -9.66 -2.24
C ALA A 136 -31.54 -10.54 -1.17
N THR A 137 -30.28 -10.94 -1.38
CA THR A 137 -29.49 -11.68 -0.38
C THR A 137 -29.03 -10.75 0.75
N HIS A 138 -28.91 -9.45 0.51
CA HIS A 138 -28.51 -8.45 1.49
C HIS A 138 -29.61 -8.10 2.51
N SER A 139 -30.87 -8.42 2.20
CA SER A 139 -32.05 -8.20 3.06
C SER A 139 -32.44 -9.41 3.90
N ALA A 140 -31.94 -10.61 3.56
CA ALA A 140 -31.97 -11.73 4.48
C ALA A 140 -30.86 -11.49 5.51
N THR A 141 -31.25 -11.13 6.73
CA THR A 141 -30.36 -10.97 7.89
C THR A 141 -29.34 -12.10 7.92
N LEU A 142 -28.12 -11.80 7.47
CA LEU A 142 -26.96 -12.66 7.69
C LEU A 142 -26.86 -12.83 9.20
N HIS A 143 -27.34 -13.96 9.71
CA HIS A 143 -26.97 -14.42 11.03
C HIS A 143 -25.48 -14.74 10.92
N MET A 144 -24.65 -13.73 11.17
CA MET A 144 -23.19 -13.82 11.11
C MET A 144 -22.73 -14.69 12.28
N GLY A 145 -22.76 -16.01 12.09
CA GLY A 145 -22.15 -16.94 13.00
C GLY A 145 -20.63 -16.79 13.04
N TYR A 146 -19.99 -17.46 14.01
CA TYR A 146 -18.54 -17.47 14.15
C TYR A 146 -17.81 -18.00 12.90
N ASP A 147 -18.48 -18.84 12.11
CA ASP A 147 -18.03 -19.37 10.83
C ASP A 147 -17.83 -18.27 9.78
N VAL A 148 -18.79 -17.36 9.63
CA VAL A 148 -18.69 -16.24 8.68
C VAL A 148 -17.63 -15.24 9.13
N LEU A 149 -17.53 -14.98 10.44
CA LEU A 149 -16.47 -14.12 10.98
C LEU A 149 -15.08 -14.69 10.70
N LEU A 150 -14.87 -15.98 10.94
CA LEU A 150 -13.61 -16.66 10.63
C LEU A 150 -13.29 -16.56 9.13
N MET A 151 -14.30 -16.78 8.28
CA MET A 151 -14.15 -16.68 6.83
C MET A 151 -13.72 -15.26 6.40
N ILE A 152 -14.29 -14.21 6.99
CA ILE A 152 -13.89 -12.81 6.74
C ILE A 152 -12.44 -12.55 7.19
N ILE A 153 -12.04 -13.05 8.35
CA ILE A 153 -10.67 -12.88 8.86
C ILE A 153 -9.66 -13.55 7.92
N VAL A 154 -9.94 -14.79 7.50
CA VAL A 154 -9.11 -15.54 6.55
C VAL A 154 -9.05 -14.80 5.20
N TYR A 155 -10.18 -14.27 4.74
CA TYR A 155 -10.27 -13.45 3.55
C TYR A 155 -9.39 -12.19 3.63
N ILE A 156 -9.48 -11.41 4.72
CA ILE A 156 -8.69 -10.19 4.91
C ILE A 156 -7.20 -10.52 4.89
N PHE A 157 -6.80 -11.59 5.58
CA PHE A 157 -5.42 -12.04 5.60
C PHE A 157 -4.94 -12.42 4.19
N PHE A 158 -5.70 -13.26 3.48
CA PHE A 158 -5.28 -13.78 2.18
C PHE A 158 -5.28 -12.70 1.09
N SER A 159 -6.31 -11.84 1.06
CA SER A 159 -6.40 -10.68 0.16
C SER A 159 -5.25 -9.70 0.41
N GLY A 160 -5.00 -9.34 1.68
CA GLY A 160 -3.95 -8.40 2.05
C GLY A 160 -2.53 -8.92 1.75
N VAL A 161 -2.24 -10.17 2.09
CA VAL A 161 -0.95 -10.79 1.76
C VAL A 161 -0.75 -10.89 0.24
N THR A 162 -1.78 -11.29 -0.50
CA THR A 162 -1.74 -11.36 -1.98
C THR A 162 -1.45 -10.00 -2.61
N HIS A 163 -2.05 -8.94 -2.06
CA HIS A 163 -1.83 -7.56 -2.49
C HIS A 163 -0.36 -7.14 -2.29
N GLU A 164 0.19 -7.30 -1.07
CA GLU A 164 1.58 -6.93 -0.78
C GLU A 164 2.61 -7.82 -1.51
N LEU A 165 2.28 -9.09 -1.73
CA LEU A 165 3.07 -9.98 -2.59
C LEU A 165 3.11 -9.46 -4.02
N GLY A 166 2.03 -8.86 -4.51
CA GLY A 166 1.98 -8.24 -5.82
C GLY A 166 3.02 -7.13 -5.98
N HIS A 167 3.01 -6.14 -5.07
CA HIS A 167 4.00 -5.07 -5.06
C HIS A 167 5.43 -5.60 -4.95
N SER A 168 5.66 -6.52 -4.02
CA SER A 168 6.97 -7.15 -3.79
C SER A 168 7.48 -7.90 -5.03
N SER A 169 6.59 -8.55 -5.77
CA SER A 169 6.92 -9.34 -6.95
C SER A 169 7.22 -8.47 -8.17
N ALA A 170 6.46 -7.38 -8.35
CA ALA A 170 6.79 -6.40 -9.36
C ALA A 170 8.11 -5.69 -9.01
N PHE A 171 8.31 -5.34 -7.75
CA PHE A 171 9.56 -4.72 -7.29
C PHE A 171 10.76 -5.64 -7.53
N TYR A 172 10.66 -6.92 -7.19
CA TYR A 172 11.69 -7.93 -7.47
C TYR A 172 11.95 -8.09 -8.98
N LYS A 173 10.91 -8.07 -9.81
CA LYS A 173 11.05 -8.16 -11.27
C LYS A 173 11.90 -7.03 -11.86
N TYR A 174 11.83 -5.82 -11.31
CA TYR A 174 12.54 -4.66 -11.83
C TYR A 174 13.86 -4.36 -11.11
N THR A 175 14.03 -4.79 -9.85
CA THR A 175 15.23 -4.47 -9.05
C THR A 175 16.08 -5.68 -8.68
N GLY A 176 15.56 -6.91 -8.81
CA GLY A 176 16.20 -8.12 -8.29
C GLY A 176 16.22 -8.22 -6.76
N LYS A 177 15.67 -7.24 -6.04
CA LYS A 177 15.60 -7.22 -4.58
C LYS A 177 14.24 -7.71 -4.09
N LYS A 178 14.26 -8.58 -3.08
CA LYS A 178 13.05 -9.01 -2.39
C LYS A 178 12.67 -7.96 -1.34
N ALA A 179 11.47 -7.42 -1.46
CA ALA A 179 10.92 -6.50 -0.48
C ALA A 179 10.61 -7.24 0.83
N GLU A 180 10.72 -6.54 1.95
CA GLU A 180 10.22 -7.04 3.24
C GLU A 180 8.71 -6.95 3.25
N ILE A 181 8.04 -8.00 3.74
CA ILE A 181 6.57 -8.03 3.88
C ILE A 181 6.27 -8.24 5.36
N GLY A 182 5.38 -7.43 5.90
CA GLY A 182 5.01 -7.50 7.30
C GLY A 182 3.59 -7.05 7.57
N VAL A 183 3.27 -6.98 8.85
CA VAL A 183 2.02 -6.41 9.36
C VAL A 183 2.39 -5.17 10.17
N CYS A 184 1.63 -4.10 9.97
CA CYS A 184 1.76 -2.86 10.69
C CYS A 184 0.38 -2.37 11.14
N PHE A 185 0.34 -1.53 12.16
CA PHE A 185 -0.88 -0.79 12.48
C PHE A 185 -0.92 0.50 11.67
N ASN A 186 -1.88 0.61 10.76
CA ASN A 186 -2.23 1.87 10.14
C ASN A 186 -3.34 2.52 10.97
N TYR A 187 -2.95 3.45 11.85
CA TYR A 187 -3.81 3.99 12.91
C TYR A 187 -4.31 2.87 13.84
N CYS A 188 -5.60 2.54 13.81
CA CYS A 188 -6.21 1.51 14.65
C CYS A 188 -6.40 0.17 13.93
N PHE A 189 -6.04 0.07 12.64
CA PHE A 189 -6.31 -1.12 11.84
C PHE A 189 -5.03 -1.88 11.51
N PRO A 190 -5.02 -3.21 11.67
CA PRO A 190 -3.94 -4.03 11.15
C PRO A 190 -3.94 -3.92 9.62
N SER A 191 -2.79 -3.60 9.06
CA SER A 191 -2.54 -3.49 7.63
C SER A 191 -1.31 -4.30 7.28
N PHE A 192 -1.36 -5.01 6.16
CA PHE A 192 -0.15 -5.56 5.57
C PHE A 192 0.66 -4.42 4.95
N TYR A 193 1.97 -4.61 4.82
CA TYR A 193 2.84 -3.71 4.09
C TYR A 193 3.94 -4.48 3.37
N SER A 194 4.38 -3.94 2.24
CA SER A 194 5.61 -4.32 1.55
C SER A 194 6.55 -3.12 1.46
N ASP A 195 7.82 -3.31 1.82
CA ASP A 195 8.81 -2.24 1.72
C ASP A 195 9.37 -2.12 0.30
N VAL A 196 8.61 -1.43 -0.54
CA VAL A 196 8.95 -1.11 -1.94
C VAL A 196 9.37 0.35 -2.13
N ARG A 197 9.79 1.05 -1.07
CA ARG A 197 10.14 2.49 -1.14
C ARG A 197 11.24 2.79 -2.17
N ASP A 198 12.18 1.87 -2.32
CA ASP A 198 13.25 1.94 -3.31
C ASP A 198 12.73 1.92 -4.76
N ALA A 199 11.46 1.56 -5.01
CA ALA A 199 10.84 1.60 -6.34
C ALA A 199 10.83 3.00 -6.95
N ALA A 200 10.79 4.05 -6.12
CA ALA A 200 10.87 5.43 -6.58
C ALA A 200 12.17 5.73 -7.33
N LEU A 201 13.19 4.88 -7.16
CA LEU A 201 14.51 5.07 -7.73
C LEU A 201 14.66 4.52 -9.14
N LEU A 202 13.69 3.74 -9.63
CA LEU A 202 13.70 3.22 -10.99
C LEU A 202 13.64 4.38 -11.99
N SER A 203 14.38 4.28 -13.09
CA SER A 203 14.44 5.34 -14.11
C SER A 203 13.14 5.43 -14.92
N ARG A 204 12.53 4.27 -15.24
CA ARG A 204 11.35 4.21 -16.11
C ARG A 204 10.06 4.38 -15.31
N LYS A 205 9.25 5.37 -15.71
CA LYS A 205 7.92 5.62 -15.14
C LYS A 205 7.00 4.40 -15.26
N SER A 206 7.08 3.65 -16.36
CA SER A 206 6.29 2.43 -16.57
C SER A 206 6.59 1.33 -15.54
N GLU A 207 7.83 1.21 -15.08
CA GLU A 207 8.24 0.23 -14.06
C GLU A 207 7.72 0.65 -12.68
N ARG A 208 7.86 1.94 -12.34
CA ARG A 208 7.29 2.52 -11.10
C ARG A 208 5.78 2.33 -11.04
N VAL A 209 5.07 2.67 -12.11
CA VAL A 209 3.61 2.49 -12.22
C VAL A 209 3.22 1.01 -12.13
N SER A 210 4.00 0.12 -12.76
CA SER A 210 3.75 -1.33 -12.69
C SER A 210 3.84 -1.86 -11.26
N ILE A 211 4.80 -1.36 -10.47
CA ILE A 211 4.92 -1.73 -9.05
C ILE A 211 3.72 -1.21 -8.25
N LEU A 212 3.30 0.03 -8.49
CA LEU A 212 2.16 0.65 -7.79
C LEU A 212 0.82 -0.04 -8.07
N ILE A 213 0.62 -0.60 -9.27
CA ILE A 213 -0.64 -1.28 -9.63
C ILE A 213 -0.60 -2.78 -9.29
N ALA A 214 0.59 -3.34 -9.03
CA ALA A 214 0.76 -4.79 -8.89
C ALA A 214 -0.10 -5.41 -7.77
N GLY A 215 -0.25 -4.75 -6.62
CA GLY A 215 -1.08 -5.28 -5.54
C GLY A 215 -2.54 -5.44 -5.94
N VAL A 216 -3.13 -4.39 -6.53
CA VAL A 216 -4.50 -4.43 -7.07
C VAL A 216 -4.63 -5.46 -8.20
N TYR A 217 -3.63 -5.55 -9.06
CA TYR A 217 -3.61 -6.54 -10.14
C TYR A 217 -3.69 -7.98 -9.58
N PHE A 218 -2.92 -8.32 -8.55
CA PHE A 218 -2.95 -9.66 -7.95
C PHE A 218 -4.22 -9.92 -7.14
N GLN A 219 -4.83 -8.90 -6.53
CA GLN A 219 -6.17 -9.03 -5.97
C GLN A 219 -7.17 -9.41 -7.05
N ILE A 220 -7.19 -8.72 -8.21
CA ILE A 220 -8.09 -9.07 -9.31
C ILE A 220 -7.78 -10.48 -9.85
N LEU A 221 -6.51 -10.90 -9.88
CA LEU A 221 -6.16 -12.27 -10.26
C LEU A 221 -6.69 -13.33 -9.29
N LEU A 222 -6.87 -12.97 -8.02
CA LEU A 222 -7.41 -13.85 -6.99
C LEU A 222 -8.93 -14.02 -7.12
N PHE A 223 -9.61 -13.12 -7.85
CA PHE A 223 -11.06 -13.14 -8.00
C PHE A 223 -11.63 -14.49 -8.50
N PRO A 224 -11.14 -15.09 -9.61
CA PRO A 224 -11.67 -16.37 -10.10
C PRO A 224 -11.52 -17.51 -9.09
N VAL A 225 -10.51 -17.45 -8.21
CA VAL A 225 -10.27 -18.47 -7.19
C VAL A 225 -11.42 -18.50 -6.16
N LEU A 226 -12.04 -17.35 -5.87
CA LEU A 226 -13.20 -17.25 -4.99
C LEU A 226 -14.53 -17.42 -5.76
N ALA A 227 -14.58 -16.92 -6.99
CA ALA A 227 -15.78 -16.89 -7.82
C ALA A 227 -16.14 -18.24 -8.45
N ILE A 228 -15.16 -19.02 -8.93
CA ILE A 228 -15.41 -20.30 -9.62
C ILE A 228 -16.01 -21.36 -8.68
N PRO A 229 -15.49 -21.57 -7.45
CA PRO A 229 -16.05 -22.54 -6.53
C PRO A 229 -17.52 -22.27 -6.18
N PHE A 230 -17.96 -21.01 -6.18
CA PHE A 230 -19.38 -20.67 -6.00
C PHE A 230 -20.27 -21.36 -7.05
N TYR A 231 -19.89 -21.29 -8.34
CA TYR A 231 -20.67 -21.92 -9.40
C TYR A 231 -20.52 -23.44 -9.44
N LEU A 232 -19.35 -23.97 -9.10
CA LEU A 232 -19.07 -25.40 -9.18
C LEU A 232 -19.57 -26.19 -7.97
N LEU A 233 -19.57 -25.60 -6.78
CA LEU A 233 -19.85 -26.29 -5.50
C LEU A 233 -21.26 -26.02 -4.96
N GLY A 234 -22.17 -25.49 -5.77
CA GLY A 234 -23.58 -25.39 -5.42
C GLY A 234 -24.02 -24.10 -4.73
N GLY A 235 -23.28 -22.99 -4.93
CA GLY A 235 -23.82 -21.66 -4.68
C GLY A 235 -23.74 -21.15 -3.23
N ASP A 236 -22.65 -21.45 -2.51
CA ASP A 236 -22.42 -20.83 -1.19
C ASP A 236 -22.33 -19.30 -1.32
N ARG A 237 -23.39 -18.62 -0.88
CA ARG A 237 -23.57 -17.17 -0.98
C ARG A 237 -22.45 -16.40 -0.30
N ASN A 238 -21.78 -17.00 0.69
CA ASN A 238 -20.66 -16.41 1.38
C ASN A 238 -19.43 -16.25 0.46
N LEU A 239 -19.14 -17.25 -0.39
CA LEU A 239 -18.06 -17.17 -1.38
C LEU A 239 -18.33 -16.11 -2.44
N LEU A 240 -19.60 -16.00 -2.86
CA LEU A 240 -20.03 -14.95 -3.79
C LEU A 240 -19.78 -13.57 -3.16
N LEU A 241 -20.22 -13.35 -1.92
CA LEU A 241 -20.01 -12.11 -1.19
C LEU A 241 -18.52 -11.77 -1.06
N LEU A 242 -17.67 -12.73 -0.69
CA LEU A 242 -16.23 -12.50 -0.59
C LEU A 242 -15.59 -12.12 -1.93
N SER A 243 -16.01 -12.76 -3.03
CA SER A 243 -15.51 -12.41 -4.38
C SER A 243 -15.86 -10.97 -4.75
N TYR A 244 -17.04 -10.48 -4.34
CA TYR A 244 -17.42 -9.08 -4.50
C TYR A 244 -16.64 -8.14 -3.60
N MET A 245 -16.49 -8.49 -2.32
CA MET A 245 -15.66 -7.74 -1.39
C MET A 245 -14.24 -7.56 -1.92
N LEU A 246 -13.70 -8.57 -2.61
CA LEU A 246 -12.39 -8.52 -3.24
C LEU A 246 -12.31 -7.48 -4.37
N LEU A 247 -13.29 -7.46 -5.28
CA LEU A 247 -13.34 -6.47 -6.36
C LEU A 247 -13.54 -5.05 -5.83
N ILE A 248 -14.41 -4.91 -4.83
CA ILE A 248 -14.66 -3.64 -4.15
C ILE A 248 -13.37 -3.16 -3.48
N GLN A 249 -12.70 -4.01 -2.69
CA GLN A 249 -11.44 -3.68 -2.03
C GLN A 249 -10.36 -3.27 -3.03
N ALA A 250 -10.22 -4.01 -4.14
CA ALA A 250 -9.29 -3.70 -5.23
C ALA A 250 -9.56 -2.29 -5.81
N PHE A 251 -10.84 -1.92 -6.02
CA PHE A 251 -11.22 -0.59 -6.47
C PHE A 251 -10.93 0.49 -5.42
N PHE A 252 -11.24 0.24 -4.15
CA PHE A 252 -10.98 1.18 -3.05
C PHE A 252 -9.47 1.48 -2.90
N ASN A 253 -8.61 0.49 -3.12
CA ASN A 253 -7.15 0.69 -3.11
C ASN A 253 -6.68 1.67 -4.21
N LEU A 254 -7.40 1.76 -5.34
CA LEU A 254 -7.13 2.72 -6.42
C LEU A 254 -7.72 4.12 -6.17
N ILE A 255 -8.60 4.27 -5.19
CA ILE A 255 -9.09 5.61 -4.79
C ILE A 255 -7.93 6.32 -4.10
N PRO A 256 -7.56 7.55 -4.48
CA PRO A 256 -6.40 8.26 -3.95
C PRO A 256 -6.65 8.82 -2.54
N PHE A 257 -6.74 7.94 -1.55
CA PHE A 257 -7.07 8.28 -0.18
C PHE A 257 -6.11 7.63 0.83
N LEU A 258 -5.84 8.29 1.96
CA LEU A 258 -4.98 7.78 3.05
C LEU A 258 -3.59 7.23 2.64
N ARG A 259 -2.97 7.76 1.58
CA ARG A 259 -1.70 7.22 1.02
C ARG A 259 -1.84 5.78 0.49
N SER A 260 -3.02 5.40 0.01
CA SER A 260 -3.26 4.19 -0.76
C SER A 260 -2.45 4.14 -2.06
N ASP A 261 -2.46 2.98 -2.73
CA ASP A 261 -1.89 2.81 -4.06
C ASP A 261 -2.38 3.85 -5.05
N GLY A 262 -3.69 4.14 -5.04
CA GLY A 262 -4.30 5.17 -5.86
C GLY A 262 -3.65 6.54 -5.66
N TYR A 263 -3.30 6.89 -4.43
CA TYR A 263 -2.66 8.17 -4.13
C TYR A 263 -1.26 8.24 -4.74
N TRP A 264 -0.46 7.19 -4.57
CA TRP A 264 0.89 7.11 -5.13
C TRP A 264 0.88 7.02 -6.66
N LEU A 265 -0.08 6.30 -7.22
CA LEU A 265 -0.30 6.22 -8.66
C LEU A 265 -0.68 7.59 -9.25
N CYS A 266 -1.65 8.28 -8.64
CA CYS A 266 -2.00 9.64 -9.05
C CYS A 266 -0.79 10.59 -8.93
N LYS A 267 0.02 10.45 -7.88
CA LYS A 267 1.23 11.25 -7.72
C LYS A 267 2.21 10.96 -8.86
N GLU A 268 2.50 9.70 -9.16
CA GLU A 268 3.41 9.32 -10.24
C GLU A 268 2.92 9.79 -11.62
N LEU A 269 1.59 9.77 -11.84
CA LEU A 269 0.99 10.18 -13.11
C LEU A 269 0.94 11.70 -13.29
N PHE A 270 0.52 12.45 -12.27
CA PHE A 270 0.13 13.87 -12.39
C PHE A 270 1.06 14.86 -11.68
N PHE A 271 1.96 14.40 -10.80
CA PHE A 271 2.84 15.29 -10.04
C PHE A 271 4.05 15.71 -10.88
N THR A 272 3.90 16.78 -11.66
CA THR A 272 5.01 17.51 -12.27
C THR A 272 5.35 18.75 -11.42
N LYS A 273 6.64 19.14 -11.33
CA LYS A 273 7.08 20.35 -10.63
C LYS A 273 6.37 21.58 -11.23
N GLY A 274 5.31 22.05 -10.58
CA GLY A 274 4.42 23.12 -11.06
C GLY A 274 2.92 22.84 -10.85
N SER A 275 2.55 21.57 -10.64
CA SER A 275 1.15 21.10 -10.59
C SER A 275 0.68 20.69 -9.17
N LYS A 276 1.37 21.13 -8.11
CA LYS A 276 1.06 20.73 -6.71
C LYS A 276 -0.40 21.00 -6.35
N ASN A 277 -0.90 22.21 -6.63
CA ASN A 277 -2.27 22.58 -6.32
C ASN A 277 -3.27 21.77 -7.14
N THR A 278 -2.99 21.53 -8.41
CA THR A 278 -3.81 20.69 -9.29
C THR A 278 -3.90 19.25 -8.78
N PHE A 279 -2.78 18.66 -8.34
CA PHE A 279 -2.74 17.32 -7.77
C PHE A 279 -3.64 17.22 -6.52
N TYR A 280 -3.49 18.13 -5.56
CA TYR A 280 -4.32 18.12 -4.35
C TYR A 280 -5.80 18.37 -4.66
N LEU A 281 -6.12 19.25 -5.60
CA LEU A 281 -7.50 19.48 -6.03
C LEU A 281 -8.13 18.24 -6.66
N VAL A 282 -7.38 17.50 -7.49
CA VAL A 282 -7.86 16.23 -8.07
C VAL A 282 -8.09 15.20 -6.97
N VAL A 283 -7.13 15.01 -6.07
CA VAL A 283 -7.25 14.08 -4.93
C VAL A 283 -8.48 14.41 -4.08
N ILE A 284 -8.67 15.69 -3.75
CA ILE A 284 -9.82 16.17 -2.98
C ILE A 284 -11.12 15.91 -3.72
N LYS A 285 -11.23 16.27 -5.01
CA LYS A 285 -12.45 16.05 -5.81
C LYS A 285 -12.82 14.58 -5.90
N VAL A 286 -11.84 13.71 -6.19
CA VAL A 286 -12.06 12.26 -6.27
C VAL A 286 -12.46 11.69 -4.91
N PHE A 287 -11.83 12.16 -3.82
CA PHE A 287 -12.21 11.77 -2.47
C PHE A 287 -13.65 12.20 -2.13
N PHE A 288 -14.04 13.44 -2.41
CA PHE A 288 -15.41 13.87 -2.17
C PHE A 288 -16.41 13.12 -3.06
N PHE A 289 -16.07 12.84 -4.31
CA PHE A 289 -16.97 12.13 -5.20
C PHE A 289 -17.19 10.66 -4.78
N PHE A 290 -16.12 9.91 -4.48
CA PHE A 290 -16.25 8.49 -4.12
C PHE A 290 -16.32 8.24 -2.61
N GLY A 291 -15.44 8.87 -1.84
CA GLY A 291 -15.33 8.69 -0.39
C GLY A 291 -16.54 9.23 0.38
N LEU A 292 -16.99 10.45 0.09
CA LEU A 292 -18.19 11.00 0.76
C LEU A 292 -19.45 10.24 0.33
N SER A 293 -19.59 9.89 -0.95
CA SER A 293 -20.73 9.12 -1.45
C SER A 293 -20.79 7.73 -0.80
N TYR A 294 -19.66 7.02 -0.71
CA TYR A 294 -19.59 5.74 -0.02
C TYR A 294 -19.93 5.89 1.46
N LEU A 295 -19.39 6.92 2.11
CA LEU A 295 -19.69 7.18 3.50
C LEU A 295 -21.19 7.42 3.75
N LEU A 296 -21.80 8.30 2.96
CA LEU A 296 -23.22 8.59 3.05
C LEU A 296 -24.05 7.32 2.81
N PHE A 297 -23.62 6.48 1.86
CA PHE A 297 -24.24 5.19 1.62
C PHE A 297 -24.13 4.24 2.83
N VAL A 298 -22.95 4.12 3.46
CA VAL A 298 -22.80 3.26 4.64
C VAL A 298 -23.57 3.82 5.84
N CYS A 299 -23.60 5.14 6.04
CA CYS A 299 -24.44 5.78 7.05
C CYS A 299 -25.92 5.50 6.80
N TYR A 300 -26.39 5.61 5.56
CA TYR A 300 -27.75 5.28 5.17
C TYR A 300 -28.07 3.81 5.49
N LEU A 301 -27.21 2.87 5.11
CA LEU A 301 -27.38 1.45 5.41
C LEU A 301 -27.41 1.20 6.92
N ALA A 302 -26.50 1.80 7.67
CA ALA A 302 -26.44 1.65 9.13
C ALA A 302 -27.72 2.15 9.81
N VAL A 303 -28.23 3.33 9.41
CA VAL A 303 -29.48 3.89 9.94
C VAL A 303 -30.68 3.03 9.55
N ARG A 304 -30.75 2.60 8.28
CA ARG A 304 -31.81 1.74 7.77
C ARG A 304 -31.85 0.41 8.50
N ASP A 305 -30.70 -0.25 8.67
CA ASP A 305 -30.60 -1.56 9.31
C ASP A 305 -30.92 -1.44 10.81
N PHE A 306 -30.44 -0.38 11.48
CA PHE A 306 -30.81 -0.07 12.87
C PHE A 306 -32.33 0.16 13.04
N TYR A 307 -32.93 0.94 12.14
CA TYR A 307 -34.38 1.16 12.13
C TYR A 307 -35.14 -0.15 11.94
N ASN A 308 -34.76 -0.95 10.95
CA ASN A 308 -35.41 -2.23 10.67
C ASN A 308 -35.30 -3.20 11.86
N ASN A 309 -34.12 -3.32 12.47
CA ASN A 309 -33.88 -4.26 13.56
C ASN A 309 -34.68 -3.86 14.83
N ILE A 310 -34.76 -2.57 15.16
CA ILE A 310 -35.50 -2.12 16.34
C ILE A 310 -37.02 -2.07 16.08
N TYR A 311 -37.45 -1.41 15.00
CA TYR A 311 -38.87 -1.14 14.78
C TYR A 311 -39.62 -2.30 14.14
N LEU A 312 -39.00 -3.03 13.22
CA LEU A 312 -39.67 -4.14 12.52
C LEU A 312 -39.43 -5.47 13.22
N GLN A 313 -38.24 -5.70 13.78
CA GLN A 313 -37.87 -6.98 14.40
C GLN A 313 -37.92 -6.96 15.93
N GLY A 314 -38.09 -5.79 16.56
CA GLY A 314 -38.18 -5.67 18.02
C GLY A 314 -36.89 -5.98 18.77
N MET A 315 -35.73 -5.98 18.08
CA MET A 315 -34.44 -6.27 18.70
C MET A 315 -34.00 -5.15 19.64
N LEU A 316 -33.44 -5.51 20.79
CA LEU A 316 -32.85 -4.50 21.68
C LEU A 316 -31.56 -3.91 21.09
N PRO A 317 -31.19 -2.65 21.42
CA PRO A 317 -30.02 -2.00 20.85
C PRO A 317 -28.69 -2.75 21.06
N TRP A 318 -28.57 -3.54 22.13
CA TRP A 318 -27.39 -4.36 22.43
C TRP A 318 -27.46 -5.79 21.89
N GLU A 319 -28.61 -6.18 21.31
CA GLU A 319 -28.79 -7.47 20.62
C GLU A 319 -28.51 -7.38 19.13
N GLN A 320 -28.11 -6.19 18.65
CA GLN A 320 -27.75 -5.96 17.25
C GLN A 320 -26.64 -6.92 16.80
N PRO A 321 -26.66 -7.37 15.53
CA PRO A 321 -25.58 -8.20 15.00
C PRO A 321 -24.23 -7.51 15.18
N ALA A 322 -23.23 -8.25 15.67
CA ALA A 322 -21.88 -7.71 15.92
C ALA A 322 -21.27 -7.01 14.68
N PHE A 323 -21.64 -7.46 13.48
CA PHE A 323 -21.23 -6.84 12.23
C PHE A 323 -21.78 -5.42 12.04
N ASP A 324 -23.03 -5.16 12.44
CA ASP A 324 -23.63 -3.83 12.30
C ASP A 324 -22.96 -2.82 13.24
N PHE A 325 -22.70 -3.22 14.47
CA PHE A 325 -21.95 -2.42 15.43
C PHE A 325 -20.50 -2.19 14.96
N PHE A 326 -19.82 -3.24 14.50
CA PHE A 326 -18.47 -3.15 13.97
C PHE A 326 -18.39 -2.25 12.73
N ARG A 327 -19.31 -2.39 11.78
CA ARG A 327 -19.43 -1.55 10.58
C ARG A 327 -19.61 -0.08 10.95
N GLN A 328 -20.51 0.22 11.89
CA GLN A 328 -20.73 1.58 12.38
C GLN A 328 -19.48 2.16 13.03
N PHE A 329 -18.81 1.39 13.89
CA PHE A 329 -17.57 1.79 14.54
C PHE A 329 -16.43 2.09 13.54
N LEU A 330 -16.24 1.21 12.54
CA LEU A 330 -15.24 1.40 11.48
C LEU A 330 -15.47 2.70 10.70
N VAL A 331 -16.73 2.97 10.33
CA VAL A 331 -17.11 4.16 9.56
C VAL A 331 -16.86 5.43 10.37
N SER A 332 -17.19 5.42 11.67
CA SER A 332 -16.92 6.54 12.58
C SER A 332 -15.42 6.83 12.72
N ILE A 333 -14.57 5.80 12.87
CA ILE A 333 -13.11 5.99 12.93
C ILE A 333 -12.59 6.54 11.61
N TYR A 334 -13.02 5.95 10.49
CA TYR A 334 -12.58 6.37 9.16
C TYR A 334 -12.91 7.84 8.89
N LEU A 335 -14.09 8.28 9.32
CA LEU A 335 -14.51 9.68 9.26
C LEU A 335 -13.61 10.60 10.06
N LEU A 336 -13.39 10.26 11.32
CA LEU A 336 -12.58 11.09 12.22
C LEU A 336 -11.14 11.21 11.72
N VAL A 337 -10.53 10.10 11.31
CA VAL A 337 -9.15 10.09 10.80
C VAL A 337 -9.07 10.80 9.44
N GLY A 338 -10.00 10.52 8.53
CA GLY A 338 -10.06 11.13 7.21
C GLY A 338 -10.24 12.64 7.26
N PHE A 339 -11.17 13.11 8.10
CA PHE A 339 -11.46 14.53 8.29
C PHE A 339 -10.28 15.26 8.93
N ASN A 340 -9.65 14.69 9.96
CA ASN A 340 -8.47 15.27 10.60
C ASN A 340 -7.29 15.42 9.61
N LYS A 341 -7.06 14.42 8.75
CA LYS A 341 -6.04 14.48 7.70
C LYS A 341 -6.33 15.54 6.65
N LEU A 342 -7.58 15.64 6.19
CA LEU A 342 -8.01 16.69 5.26
C LEU A 342 -7.73 18.09 5.83
N ILE A 343 -8.05 18.32 7.11
CA ILE A 343 -7.75 19.58 7.79
C ILE A 343 -6.24 19.83 7.86
N SER A 344 -5.44 18.79 8.15
CA SER A 344 -3.98 18.94 8.21
C SER A 344 -3.37 19.29 6.84
N TRP A 345 -3.91 18.76 5.75
CA TRP A 345 -3.44 19.03 4.39
C TRP A 345 -3.90 20.38 3.86
N ALA A 346 -5.06 20.88 4.30
CA ALA A 346 -5.51 22.23 3.96
C ALA A 346 -4.67 23.33 4.64
N LYS A 347 -3.94 22.99 5.72
CA LYS A 347 -3.07 23.91 6.46
C LYS A 347 -1.61 23.90 5.98
N SER A 348 -1.21 22.96 5.13
CA SER A 348 0.16 22.76 4.61
C SER A 348 0.28 23.16 3.15
#